data_AF-A0A1J5U1J5-F1
#
_entry.id   AF-A0A1J5U1J5-F1
#
_cell.length_a   1.000
_cell.length_b   1.000
_cell.length_c   1.000
_cell.angle_alpha   90.00
_cell.angle_beta   90.00
_cell.angle_gamma   90.00
#
_symmetry.space_group_name_H-M   'P 1'
#
loop_
_entity.id
_entity.type
_entity.pdbx_description
1 polymer ?
#
loop_
_entity_poly.entity_id
_entity_poly.type
_entity_poly.pdbx_seq_one_letter_code
_entity_poly.pdbx_strand_id
1 'polypeptide(L)'
;MDEGTALLIVGGVLSFMGVAMNINPIKFDEDLLGALEGELSDRENMLRNFGAQLRTVIGALAITLGIIAIYNRDLPTSDAEDLLLSMGMGFVLLMGVVVAGHYRGFVDRLIIPPLVIFTVLSSICFYAGLM
;
A
#
# COMPACT_ATOMS: atom_id res chain seq x y z
N MET A 1 -8.47 -11.18 -18.29
CA MET A 1 -8.17 -11.82 -17.00
C MET A 1 -9.46 -11.75 -16.21
N ASP A 2 -9.88 -12.86 -15.63
CA ASP A 2 -11.11 -12.93 -14.83
C ASP A 2 -11.04 -12.01 -13.59
N GLU A 3 -12.17 -11.38 -13.22
CA GLU A 3 -12.26 -10.36 -12.19
C GLU A 3 -11.95 -10.93 -10.80
N GLY A 4 -12.42 -12.16 -10.53
CA GLY A 4 -12.13 -12.85 -9.28
C GLY A 4 -10.64 -13.15 -9.11
N THR A 5 -9.97 -13.51 -10.20
CA THR A 5 -8.51 -13.68 -10.23
C THR A 5 -7.78 -12.35 -10.00
N ALA A 6 -8.27 -11.26 -10.60
CA ALA A 6 -7.72 -9.92 -10.38
C ALA A 6 -7.84 -9.50 -8.91
N LEU A 7 -9.03 -9.67 -8.32
CA LEU A 7 -9.32 -9.38 -6.91
C LEU A 7 -8.46 -10.25 -5.97
N LEU A 8 -8.21 -11.51 -6.31
CA LEU A 8 -7.33 -12.39 -5.55
C LEU A 8 -5.87 -11.89 -5.58
N ILE A 9 -5.36 -11.47 -6.74
CA ILE A 9 -4.00 -10.94 -6.88
C ILE A 9 -3.86 -9.63 -6.09
N VAL A 10 -4.78 -8.69 -6.32
CA VAL A 10 -4.78 -7.38 -5.62
C VAL A 10 -4.86 -7.60 -4.12
N GLY A 11 -5.81 -8.41 -3.67
CA GLY A 11 -6.02 -8.67 -2.26
C GLY A 11 -4.87 -9.42 -1.60
N GLY A 12 -4.27 -10.39 -2.31
CA GLY A 12 -3.10 -11.13 -1.85
C GLY A 12 -1.87 -10.24 -1.65
N VAL A 13 -1.55 -9.38 -2.62
CA VAL A 13 -0.42 -8.44 -2.53
C VAL A 13 -0.61 -7.44 -1.39
N LEU A 14 -1.81 -6.86 -1.27
CA LEU A 14 -2.12 -5.92 -0.19
C LEU A 14 -2.03 -6.57 1.20
N SER A 15 -2.57 -7.77 1.34
CA SER A 15 -2.52 -8.52 2.61
C SER A 15 -1.08 -8.87 2.97
N PHE A 16 -0.30 -9.37 2.02
CA PHE A 16 1.11 -9.69 2.24
C PHE A 16 1.93 -8.46 2.66
N MET A 17 1.79 -7.36 1.92
CA MET A 17 2.47 -6.10 2.22
C MET A 17 2.09 -5.58 3.60
N GLY A 18 0.80 -5.60 3.94
CA GLY A 18 0.33 -5.12 5.22
C GLY A 18 0.79 -5.98 6.40
N VAL A 19 0.91 -7.30 6.21
CA VAL A 19 1.52 -8.20 7.19
C VAL A 19 3.01 -7.87 7.37
N ALA A 20 3.76 -7.66 6.30
CA ALA A 20 5.17 -7.27 6.38
C ALA A 20 5.37 -5.95 7.16
N MET A 21 4.50 -4.96 6.93
CA MET A 21 4.51 -3.69 7.66
C MET A 21 4.14 -3.83 9.14
N ASN A 22 3.38 -4.85 9.54
CA ASN A 22 3.01 -5.08 10.94
C ASN A 22 4.00 -5.96 11.71
N ILE A 23 4.65 -6.93 11.06
CA ILE A 23 5.61 -7.84 11.71
C ILE A 23 6.85 -7.07 12.15
N ASN A 24 7.41 -6.23 11.28
CA ASN A 24 8.61 -5.47 11.60
C ASN A 24 8.56 -4.08 10.95
N PRO A 25 7.77 -3.14 11.50
CA PRO A 25 7.57 -1.82 10.92
C PRO A 25 8.87 -1.01 10.86
N ILE A 26 9.72 -1.12 11.89
CA ILE A 26 11.01 -0.41 11.95
C ILE A 26 11.92 -0.90 10.82
N LYS A 27 12.12 -2.21 10.71
CA LYS A 27 12.96 -2.76 9.63
C LYS A 27 12.38 -2.43 8.25
N PHE A 28 11.07 -2.48 8.09
CA PHE A 28 10.43 -2.10 6.83
C PHE A 28 10.75 -0.65 6.46
N ASP A 29 10.67 0.26 7.43
CA ASP A 29 11.04 1.67 7.24
C ASP A 29 12.54 1.83 6.95
N GLU A 30 13.41 1.12 7.66
CA GLU A 30 14.86 1.16 7.43
C GLU A 30 15.25 0.58 6.06
N ASP A 31 14.59 -0.47 5.58
CA ASP A 31 14.81 -1.04 4.24
C ASP A 31 14.37 -0.05 3.14
N LEU A 32 13.35 0.78 3.40
CA LEU A 32 12.86 1.82 2.48
C LEU A 32 13.68 3.12 2.56
N LEU A 33 14.02 3.54 3.78
CA LEU A 33 14.49 4.88 4.12
C LEU A 33 15.92 4.89 4.67
N GLY A 34 16.61 3.76 4.69
CA GLY A 34 17.92 3.63 5.31
C GLY A 34 17.81 3.55 6.83
N ALA A 35 18.68 2.75 7.44
CA ALA A 35 18.78 2.68 8.89
C ALA A 35 19.35 3.98 9.47
N LEU A 36 18.85 4.38 10.63
CA LEU A 36 19.49 5.42 11.42
C LEU A 36 20.73 4.80 12.09
N GLU A 37 21.91 5.36 11.84
CA GLU A 37 23.17 4.85 12.35
C GLU A 37 23.58 5.52 13.68
N GLY A 38 24.21 4.75 14.59
CA GLY A 38 24.78 5.27 15.84
C GLY A 38 23.87 5.19 17.06
N GLU A 39 24.32 5.78 18.19
CA GLU A 39 23.48 5.96 19.38
C GLU A 39 22.45 7.05 19.10
N LEU A 40 21.19 6.63 18.95
CA LEU A 40 20.06 7.53 18.75
C LEU A 40 19.74 8.29 20.04
N SER A 41 19.54 9.59 19.92
CA SER A 41 18.97 10.40 21.00
C SER A 41 17.56 9.95 21.35
N ASP A 42 17.08 10.28 22.55
CA ASP A 42 15.71 9.97 23.00
C ASP A 42 14.65 10.49 22.02
N ARG A 43 14.90 11.66 21.42
CA ARG A 43 14.01 12.27 20.43
C ARG A 43 13.95 11.47 19.13
N GLU A 44 15.10 11.01 18.63
CA GLU A 44 15.17 10.20 17.41
C GLU A 44 14.50 8.83 17.62
N ASN A 45 14.72 8.21 18.78
CA ASN A 45 14.03 6.98 19.15
C ASN A 45 12.50 7.18 19.21
N MET A 46 12.04 8.28 19.81
CA MET A 46 10.62 8.61 19.86
C MET A 46 10.02 8.78 18.46
N LEU A 47 10.70 9.54 17.57
CA LEU A 47 10.23 9.77 16.20
C LEU A 47 10.25 8.48 15.36
N ARG A 48 11.28 7.64 15.51
CA ARG A 48 11.34 6.32 14.86
C ARG A 48 10.18 5.43 15.29
N ASN A 49 9.92 5.34 16.60
CA ASN A 49 8.83 4.52 17.12
C ASN A 49 7.45 5.05 16.72
N PHE A 50 7.29 6.38 16.64
CA PHE A 50 6.08 7.00 16.12
C PHE A 50 5.88 6.69 14.62
N GLY A 51 6.94 6.79 13.82
CA GLY A 51 6.92 6.38 12.41
C GLY A 51 6.53 4.91 12.24
N ALA A 52 7.13 4.03 13.04
CA ALA A 52 6.80 2.61 13.06
C ALA A 52 5.33 2.34 13.45
N GLN A 53 4.78 3.10 14.40
CA GLN A 53 3.37 3.02 14.75
C GLN A 53 2.45 3.46 13.59
N LEU A 54 2.80 4.53 12.88
CA LEU A 54 2.04 4.91 11.68
C LEU A 54 2.16 3.85 10.59
N ARG A 55 3.33 3.21 10.46
CA ARG A 55 3.55 2.12 9.51
C ARG A 55 2.66 0.90 9.80
N THR A 56 2.47 0.52 11.07
CA THR A 56 1.55 -0.58 11.41
C THR A 56 0.10 -0.25 11.08
N VAL A 57 -0.33 1.00 11.29
CA VAL A 57 -1.67 1.47 10.89
C VAL A 57 -1.85 1.39 9.37
N ILE A 58 -0.87 1.85 8.59
CA ILE A 58 -0.91 1.73 7.13
C ILE A 58 -0.95 0.26 6.70
N GLY A 59 -0.16 -0.59 7.37
CA GLY A 59 -0.17 -2.03 7.12
C GLY A 59 -1.52 -2.67 7.43
N ALA A 60 -2.18 -2.28 8.52
CA ALA A 60 -3.52 -2.76 8.86
C ALA A 60 -4.55 -2.33 7.82
N LEU A 61 -4.49 -1.08 7.34
CA LEU A 61 -5.34 -0.60 6.24
C LEU A 61 -5.12 -1.40 4.95
N ALA A 62 -3.86 -1.72 4.61
CA ALA A 62 -3.56 -2.57 3.46
C ALA A 62 -4.17 -3.98 3.63
N ILE A 63 -4.06 -4.59 4.82
CA ILE A 63 -4.72 -5.87 5.11
C ILE A 63 -6.24 -5.75 4.97
N THR A 64 -6.86 -4.69 5.49
CA THR A 64 -8.30 -4.47 5.37
C THR A 64 -8.75 -4.42 3.92
N LEU A 65 -8.07 -3.64 3.07
CA LEU A 65 -8.35 -3.61 1.63
C LEU A 65 -8.11 -4.96 0.96
N GLY A 66 -7.09 -5.69 1.43
CA GLY A 66 -6.78 -7.04 0.96
C GLY A 66 -7.90 -8.05 1.26
N ILE A 67 -8.41 -8.03 2.49
CA ILE A 67 -9.56 -8.84 2.91
C ILE A 67 -10.80 -8.46 2.09
N ILE A 68 -11.08 -7.18 1.91
CA ILE A 68 -12.22 -6.71 1.10
C ILE A 68 -12.11 -7.30 -0.31
N ALA A 69 -10.97 -7.20 -0.98
CA ALA A 69 -10.81 -7.75 -2.33
C ALA A 69 -10.97 -9.29 -2.37
N ILE A 70 -10.33 -10.03 -1.45
CA ILE A 70 -10.39 -11.49 -1.42
C ILE A 70 -11.82 -11.99 -1.17
N TYR A 71 -12.54 -11.39 -0.21
CA TYR A 71 -13.88 -11.83 0.14
C TYR A 71 -14.94 -11.46 -0.90
N ASN A 72 -14.66 -10.48 -1.76
CA ASN A 72 -15.56 -10.05 -2.83
C ASN A 72 -15.16 -10.59 -4.21
N ARG A 73 -14.23 -11.56 -4.28
CA ARG A 73 -13.75 -12.12 -5.56
C ARG A 73 -14.82 -12.88 -6.36
N ASP A 74 -15.86 -13.36 -5.68
CA ASP A 74 -16.94 -14.16 -6.26
C ASP A 74 -18.21 -13.32 -6.52
N LEU A 75 -18.06 -11.99 -6.60
CA LEU A 75 -19.15 -11.06 -6.94
C LEU A 75 -19.65 -11.27 -8.38
N PRO A 76 -20.90 -10.90 -8.69
CA PRO A 76 -21.35 -10.76 -10.07
C PRO A 76 -20.44 -9.82 -10.85
N THR A 77 -20.23 -10.09 -12.14
CA THR A 77 -19.27 -9.38 -13.01
C THR A 77 -19.36 -7.86 -12.89
N SER A 78 -20.57 -7.28 -13.01
CA SER A 78 -20.76 -5.82 -12.89
C SER A 78 -20.31 -5.25 -11.54
N ASP A 79 -20.55 -5.95 -10.44
CA ASP A 79 -20.18 -5.48 -9.09
C ASP A 79 -18.67 -5.65 -8.85
N ALA A 80 -18.07 -6.71 -9.43
CA ALA A 80 -16.64 -6.96 -9.37
C ALA A 80 -15.85 -5.92 -10.17
N GLU A 81 -16.33 -5.55 -11.36
CA GLU A 81 -15.79 -4.47 -12.18
C GLU A 81 -15.80 -3.13 -11.42
N ASP A 82 -16.93 -2.75 -10.83
CA ASP A 82 -17.06 -1.51 -10.05
C ASP A 82 -16.10 -1.48 -8.84
N LEU A 83 -15.95 -2.62 -8.15
CA LEU A 83 -14.99 -2.75 -7.06
C LEU A 83 -13.54 -2.60 -7.56
N LEU A 84 -13.17 -3.25 -8.66
CA LEU A 84 -11.84 -3.13 -9.25
C LEU A 84 -11.54 -1.70 -9.70
N LEU A 85 -12.49 -1.03 -10.38
CA LEU A 85 -12.33 0.35 -10.83
C LEU A 85 -12.17 1.32 -9.66
N SER A 86 -12.99 1.18 -8.62
CA SER A 86 -12.91 2.03 -7.42
C SER A 86 -11.60 1.83 -6.67
N MET A 87 -11.12 0.59 -6.53
CA MET A 87 -9.80 0.28 -5.96
C MET A 87 -8.67 0.87 -6.80
N GLY A 88 -8.71 0.69 -8.12
CA GLY A 88 -7.74 1.26 -9.06
C GLY A 88 -7.64 2.79 -8.96
N MET A 89 -8.78 3.49 -8.96
CA MET A 89 -8.82 4.94 -8.77
C MET A 89 -8.25 5.35 -7.40
N GLY A 90 -8.58 4.60 -6.34
CA GLY A 90 -8.04 4.82 -5.00
C GLY A 90 -6.52 4.69 -4.94
N PHE A 91 -5.95 3.70 -5.63
CA PHE A 91 -4.49 3.54 -5.73
C PHE A 91 -3.81 4.66 -6.51
N VAL A 92 -4.42 5.13 -7.61
CA VAL A 92 -3.90 6.30 -8.34
C VAL A 92 -3.90 7.54 -7.45
N LEU A 93 -4.99 7.76 -6.69
CA LEU A 93 -5.06 8.86 -5.73
C LEU A 93 -3.98 8.75 -4.66
N LEU A 94 -3.77 7.55 -4.10
CA LEU A 94 -2.74 7.28 -3.09
C LEU A 94 -1.34 7.64 -3.63
N MET A 95 -1.00 7.19 -4.83
CA MET A 95 0.27 7.53 -5.47
C MET A 95 0.39 9.04 -5.71
N GLY A 96 -0.68 9.70 -6.13
CA GLY A 96 -0.73 11.16 -6.29
C GLY A 96 -0.43 11.90 -4.99
N VAL A 97 -0.96 11.44 -3.86
CA VAL A 97 -0.69 12.00 -2.52
C VAL A 97 0.77 11.80 -2.11
N VAL A 98 1.35 10.62 -2.37
CA VAL A 98 2.78 10.34 -2.10
C VAL A 98 3.67 11.29 -2.91
N VAL A 99 3.38 11.46 -4.20
CA VAL A 99 4.13 12.37 -5.08
C VAL A 99 3.96 13.83 -4.64
N ALA A 100 2.74 14.23 -4.28
CA ALA A 100 2.47 15.57 -3.76
C ALA A 100 3.22 15.85 -2.44
N GLY A 101 3.38 14.85 -1.57
CA GLY A 101 4.16 14.98 -0.33
C GLY A 101 5.62 15.36 -0.58
N HIS A 102 6.24 14.79 -1.63
CA HIS A 102 7.59 15.15 -2.04
C HIS A 102 7.66 16.59 -2.55
N TYR A 103 6.76 16.99 -3.47
CA TYR A 103 6.73 18.36 -3.99
C TYR A 103 6.42 19.43 -2.93
N ARG A 104 5.74 19.05 -1.84
CA ARG A 104 5.44 19.93 -0.70
C ARG A 104 6.56 20.01 0.34
N GLY A 105 7.65 19.25 0.15
CA GLY A 105 8.79 19.23 1.08
C GLY A 105 8.52 18.48 2.39
N PHE A 106 7.54 17.57 2.41
CA PHE A 106 7.31 16.70 3.59
C PHE A 106 8.28 15.53 3.65
N VAL A 107 8.85 15.15 2.51
CA VAL A 107 9.86 14.08 2.38
C VAL A 107 10.94 14.48 1.39
N ASP A 108 12.20 14.25 1.76
CA ASP A 108 13.36 14.61 0.93
C ASP A 108 13.51 13.72 -0.31
N ARG A 109 12.91 12.53 -0.28
CA ARG A 109 12.94 11.58 -1.38
C ARG A 109 11.63 10.84 -1.57
N LEU A 110 11.36 10.48 -2.82
CA LEU A 110 10.27 9.60 -3.18
C LEU A 110 10.59 8.16 -2.74
N ILE A 111 9.62 7.55 -2.08
CA ILE A 111 9.68 6.13 -1.74
C ILE A 111 9.21 5.35 -2.96
N ILE A 112 10.15 4.82 -3.73
CA ILE A 112 9.89 4.19 -5.04
C ILE A 112 9.11 2.86 -4.93
N PRO A 113 9.43 1.92 -4.02
CA PRO A 113 8.80 0.60 -4.05
C PRO A 113 7.25 0.62 -3.97
N PRO A 114 6.61 1.40 -3.08
CA PRO A 114 5.15 1.54 -3.06
C PRO A 114 4.57 2.08 -4.37
N LEU A 115 5.22 3.06 -5.02
CA LEU A 115 4.74 3.63 -6.27
C LEU A 115 4.70 2.57 -7.38
N VAL A 116 5.73 1.72 -7.46
CA VAL A 116 5.76 0.63 -8.43
C VAL A 116 4.65 -0.38 -8.15
N ILE A 117 4.52 -0.82 -6.89
CA ILE A 117 3.49 -1.79 -6.49
C ILE A 117 2.09 -1.27 -6.81
N PHE A 118 1.75 -0.06 -6.39
CA PHE A 118 0.43 0.51 -6.63
C PHE A 118 0.19 0.83 -8.11
N THR A 119 1.22 1.12 -8.91
CA THR A 119 1.06 1.25 -10.36
C THR A 119 0.66 -0.08 -11.01
N VAL A 120 1.32 -1.17 -10.61
CA VAL A 120 1.00 -2.51 -11.12
C VAL A 120 -0.39 -2.94 -10.67
N LEU A 121 -0.75 -2.75 -9.39
CA LEU A 121 -2.08 -3.07 -8.88
C LEU A 121 -3.18 -2.23 -9.56
N SER A 122 -2.94 -0.93 -9.77
CA SER A 122 -3.89 -0.07 -10.51
C SER A 122 -4.08 -0.57 -11.94
N SER A 123 -3.01 -1.00 -12.59
CA SER A 123 -3.07 -1.53 -13.97
C SER A 123 -3.87 -2.83 -14.04
N ILE A 124 -3.69 -3.72 -13.07
CA ILE A 124 -4.49 -4.96 -12.91
C ILE A 124 -5.97 -4.63 -12.71
N CYS A 125 -6.26 -3.68 -11.82
CA CYS A 125 -7.61 -3.21 -11.53
C CYS A 125 -8.29 -2.64 -12.78
N PHE A 126 -7.64 -1.71 -13.50
CA PHE A 126 -8.22 -1.11 -14.70
C PHE A 126 -8.33 -2.09 -15.86
N TYR A 127 -7.38 -3.02 -16.00
CA TYR A 127 -7.45 -4.02 -17.05
C TYR A 127 -8.66 -4.95 -16.84
N ALA A 128 -8.84 -5.49 -15.63
CA ALA A 128 -9.96 -6.39 -15.35
C ALA A 128 -11.30 -5.65 -15.15
N GLY A 129 -11.31 -4.40 -14.70
CA GLY A 129 -12.54 -3.64 -14.47
C GLY A 129 -13.09 -2.87 -15.68
N LEU A 130 -12.38 -2.82 -16.82
CA LEU A 130 -12.82 -2.11 -18.03
C LEU A 130 -13.07 -3.05 -19.23
N MET A 131 -12.88 -4.36 -19.07
CA MET A 131 -13.03 -5.36 -20.12
C MET A 131 -14.31 -6.16 -19.91
#